data_AF-A0A819YDE5-F1
#
_entry.id   AF-A0A819YDE5-F1
#
_cell.length_a   1.000
_cell.length_b   1.000
_cell.length_c   1.000
_cell.angle_alpha   90.00
_cell.angle_beta   90.00
_cell.angle_gamma   90.00
#
_symmetry.space_group_name_H-M   'P 1'
#
loop_
_entity.id
_entity.type
_entity.pdbx_description
1 polymer ?
#
loop_
_entity_poly.entity_id
_entity_poly.type
_entity_poly.pdbx_seq_one_letter_code
_entity_poly.pdbx_strand_id
1 'polypeptide(L)'
;MTYRDISHLCEMARVLSYPRLISMENFRQPNFRLVAEIMTWLVKQYDPLADVPTDIEGEQDRVIFIRAVTQIIATRAHLKLNTKKLYQADGYAVKEILKVITPLYKALRDTENKELDDEDDIDNSYRYAMNDDISTLKSARQLCSTITQKGANLHELLGKELDAREARQEVMNRGMELSEVKEGIREAETAAKRELIKYQKLIGNVQTDEVALDEKIAKRFEEKDRHQRRLDMLKSVRPSFMNDFEKYEIELNELYSNYVLKFRILSYLEKELEGHFRSQREKVQEVSRQYMQSMNSQITEQDQQRFNRQLQDPNDEIGVRSDEEEDDEEEEEEDEDEQ
;
A
#
# COMPACT_ATOMS: atom_id res chain seq x y z
N MET A 1 7.81 7.81 -10.78
CA MET A 1 8.20 6.71 -9.86
C MET A 1 7.25 6.78 -8.67
N THR A 2 6.43 5.76 -8.45
CA THR A 2 5.54 5.72 -7.29
C THR A 2 6.22 4.82 -6.26
N TYR A 3 6.62 5.37 -5.12
CA TYR A 3 7.25 4.65 -4.00
C TYR A 3 6.55 3.32 -3.68
N ARG A 4 5.22 3.35 -3.78
CA ARG A 4 4.32 2.21 -3.62
C ARG A 4 4.63 1.02 -4.53
N ASP A 5 4.94 1.25 -5.81
CA ASP A 5 5.11 0.18 -6.81
C ASP A 5 6.33 -0.69 -6.50
N ILE A 6 7.43 -0.08 -6.07
CA ILE A 6 8.65 -0.82 -5.72
C ILE A 6 8.46 -1.57 -4.41
N SER A 7 7.80 -0.97 -3.41
CA SER A 7 7.45 -1.65 -2.16
C SER A 7 6.61 -2.89 -2.42
N HIS A 8 5.59 -2.77 -3.26
CA HIS A 8 4.74 -3.91 -3.67
C HIS A 8 5.55 -5.00 -4.37
N LEU A 9 6.46 -4.63 -5.28
CA LEU A 9 7.32 -5.61 -5.96
C LEU A 9 8.22 -6.36 -4.96
N CYS A 10 8.86 -5.65 -4.03
CA CYS A 10 9.70 -6.24 -3.00
C CYS A 10 8.93 -7.24 -2.14
N GLU A 11 7.72 -6.88 -1.73
CA GLU A 11 6.86 -7.73 -0.93
C GLU A 11 6.43 -9.00 -1.68
N MET A 12 5.88 -8.84 -2.89
CA MET A 12 5.43 -9.96 -3.71
C MET A 12 6.57 -10.91 -4.08
N ALA A 13 7.75 -10.37 -4.41
CA ALA A 13 8.93 -11.16 -4.69
C ALA A 13 9.39 -11.98 -3.47
N ARG A 14 9.34 -11.39 -2.27
CA ARG A 14 9.67 -12.10 -1.03
C ARG A 14 8.70 -13.25 -0.76
N VAL A 15 7.40 -13.02 -0.91
CA VAL A 15 6.37 -14.06 -0.68
C VAL A 15 6.51 -15.21 -1.67
N LEU A 16 6.76 -14.92 -2.94
CA LEU A 16 7.03 -15.93 -3.96
C LEU A 16 8.43 -16.57 -3.85
N SER A 17 9.18 -16.30 -2.77
CA SER A 17 10.50 -16.87 -2.51
C SER A 17 11.56 -16.53 -3.57
N TYR A 18 11.54 -15.29 -4.08
CA TYR A 18 12.62 -14.77 -4.91
C TYR A 18 13.95 -14.77 -4.12
N PRO A 19 15.03 -15.39 -4.64
CA PRO A 19 16.23 -15.70 -3.84
C PRO A 19 17.09 -14.49 -3.45
N ARG A 20 16.91 -13.34 -4.12
CA ARG A 20 17.74 -12.13 -3.90
C ARG A 20 16.92 -11.01 -3.27
N LEU A 21 17.48 -10.34 -2.26
CA LEU A 21 16.84 -9.15 -1.68
C LEU A 21 16.82 -8.01 -2.70
N ILE A 22 15.61 -7.50 -2.98
CA ILE A 22 15.38 -6.32 -3.81
C ILE A 22 15.17 -5.14 -2.86
N SER A 23 15.98 -4.09 -3.00
CA SER A 23 15.84 -2.84 -2.24
C SER A 23 15.27 -1.71 -3.09
N MET A 24 14.72 -0.72 -2.39
CA MET A 24 14.19 0.51 -3.00
C MET A 24 15.26 1.28 -3.81
N GLU A 25 16.52 1.17 -3.41
CA GLU A 25 17.62 1.90 -4.07
C GLU A 25 17.99 1.30 -5.42
N ASN A 26 17.68 0.02 -5.65
CA ASN A 26 18.10 -0.68 -6.86
C ASN A 26 17.45 -0.16 -8.15
N PHE A 27 16.33 0.57 -8.06
CA PHE A 27 15.61 1.15 -9.21
C PHE A 27 15.64 2.69 -9.23
N ARG A 28 16.44 3.33 -8.36
CA ARG A 28 16.70 4.78 -8.45
C ARG A 28 17.51 5.14 -9.69
N GLN A 29 18.36 4.24 -10.15
CA GLN A 29 19.09 4.33 -11.41
C GLN A 29 18.79 3.08 -12.26
N PRO A 30 18.91 3.16 -13.60
CA PRO A 30 18.72 2.02 -14.48
C PRO A 30 19.61 0.83 -14.10
N ASN A 31 19.00 -0.30 -13.75
CA ASN A 31 19.70 -1.52 -13.36
C ASN A 31 19.20 -2.72 -14.17
N PHE A 32 19.68 -2.80 -15.42
CA PHE A 32 19.23 -3.83 -16.36
C PHE A 32 19.57 -5.25 -15.88
N ARG A 33 20.72 -5.43 -15.22
CA ARG A 33 21.14 -6.74 -14.69
C ARG A 33 20.13 -7.30 -13.69
N LEU A 34 19.63 -6.45 -12.80
CA LEU A 34 18.60 -6.86 -11.85
C LEU A 34 17.26 -7.15 -12.54
N VAL A 35 16.84 -6.33 -13.50
CA VAL A 35 15.62 -6.58 -14.28
C VAL A 35 15.71 -7.90 -15.04
N ALA A 36 16.86 -8.19 -15.65
CA ALA A 36 17.08 -9.44 -16.36
C ALA A 36 17.03 -10.65 -15.43
N GLU A 37 17.64 -10.56 -14.26
CA GLU A 37 17.59 -11.61 -13.24
C GLU A 37 16.15 -11.89 -12.77
N ILE A 38 15.41 -10.84 -12.40
CA ILE A 38 14.02 -10.94 -11.94
C ILE A 38 13.13 -11.52 -13.04
N MET A 39 13.26 -11.02 -14.28
CA MET A 39 12.43 -11.49 -15.39
C MET A 39 12.75 -12.93 -15.80
N THR A 40 14.03 -13.33 -15.74
CA THR A 40 14.42 -14.73 -15.99
C THR A 40 13.79 -15.65 -14.95
N TRP A 41 13.84 -15.25 -13.67
CA TRP A 41 13.20 -16.00 -12.60
C TRP A 41 11.68 -16.08 -12.79
N LEU A 42 11.01 -14.95 -13.10
CA LEU A 42 9.57 -14.90 -13.34
C LEU A 42 9.15 -15.77 -14.53
N VAL A 43 9.90 -15.75 -15.63
CA VAL A 43 9.62 -16.59 -16.80
C VAL A 43 9.64 -18.07 -16.42
N LYS A 44 10.60 -18.50 -15.59
CA LYS A 44 10.68 -19.89 -15.12
C LYS A 44 9.51 -20.31 -14.22
N GLN A 45 8.83 -19.36 -13.57
CA GLN A 45 7.60 -19.64 -12.81
C GLN A 45 6.41 -19.95 -13.73
N TYR A 46 6.38 -19.38 -14.94
CA TYR A 46 5.32 -19.64 -15.93
C TYR A 46 5.65 -20.81 -16.86
N ASP A 47 6.93 -21.03 -17.16
CA ASP A 47 7.40 -22.12 -18.00
C ASP A 47 8.77 -22.61 -17.51
N PRO A 48 8.83 -23.72 -16.74
CA PRO A 48 10.07 -24.26 -16.19
C PRO A 48 11.10 -24.68 -17.25
N LEU A 49 10.66 -24.93 -18.50
CA LEU A 49 11.50 -25.34 -19.62
C LEU A 49 11.86 -24.16 -20.54
N ALA A 50 11.48 -22.93 -20.20
CA ALA A 50 11.79 -21.76 -20.99
C ALA A 50 13.30 -21.52 -21.07
N ASP A 51 13.81 -21.48 -22.30
CA ASP A 51 15.18 -21.06 -22.59
C ASP A 51 15.22 -19.53 -22.75
N VAL A 52 15.96 -18.88 -21.86
CA VAL A 52 16.09 -17.42 -21.82
C VAL A 52 17.55 -17.08 -22.10
N PRO A 53 17.86 -16.19 -23.07
CA PRO A 53 19.22 -15.76 -23.36
C PRO A 53 19.93 -15.26 -22.10
N THR A 54 21.15 -15.73 -21.85
CA THR A 54 21.91 -15.37 -20.64
C THR A 54 22.89 -14.22 -20.85
N ASP A 55 23.24 -13.91 -22.10
CA ASP A 55 24.12 -12.79 -22.41
C ASP A 55 23.33 -11.46 -22.39
N ILE A 56 23.82 -10.51 -21.59
CA ILE A 56 23.21 -9.21 -21.36
C ILE A 56 24.26 -8.08 -21.29
N GLU A 57 25.51 -8.37 -21.65
CA GLU A 57 26.59 -7.39 -21.56
C GLU A 57 26.50 -6.35 -22.68
N GLY A 58 26.14 -6.76 -23.90
CA GLY A 58 25.96 -5.90 -25.06
C GLY A 58 24.55 -5.32 -25.22
N GLU A 59 24.43 -4.18 -25.88
CA GLU A 59 23.13 -3.53 -26.16
C GLU A 59 22.20 -4.42 -27.00
N GLN A 60 22.77 -5.10 -28.01
CA GLN A 60 22.04 -6.02 -28.88
C GLN A 60 21.54 -7.23 -28.07
N ASP A 61 22.37 -7.77 -27.19
CA ASP A 61 22.02 -8.94 -26.37
C ASP A 61 20.88 -8.62 -25.39
N ARG A 62 20.90 -7.41 -24.81
CA ARG A 62 19.78 -6.91 -23.99
C ARG A 62 18.47 -6.78 -24.77
N VAL A 63 18.52 -6.33 -26.02
CA VAL A 63 17.32 -6.26 -26.89
C VAL A 63 16.79 -7.66 -27.21
N ILE A 64 17.69 -8.61 -27.50
CA ILE A 64 17.34 -10.01 -27.73
C ILE A 64 16.69 -10.61 -26.48
N PHE A 65 17.28 -10.38 -25.30
CA PHE A 65 16.74 -10.81 -24.01
C PHE A 65 15.31 -10.28 -23.79
N ILE A 66 15.09 -8.96 -23.92
CA ILE A 66 13.78 -8.34 -23.70
C ILE A 66 12.73 -8.90 -24.67
N ARG A 67 13.11 -9.11 -25.94
CA ARG A 67 12.21 -9.70 -26.94
C ARG A 67 11.84 -11.13 -26.57
N ALA A 68 12.81 -11.95 -26.17
CA ALA A 68 12.58 -13.34 -25.79
C ALA A 68 11.65 -13.44 -24.58
N VAL A 69 11.98 -12.76 -23.49
CA VAL A 69 11.17 -12.73 -22.26
C VAL A 69 9.75 -12.24 -22.54
N THR A 70 9.60 -11.14 -23.29
CA THR A 70 8.28 -10.58 -23.59
C THR A 70 7.44 -11.53 -24.45
N GLN A 71 8.06 -12.23 -25.40
CA GLN A 71 7.38 -13.22 -26.23
C GLN A 71 6.92 -14.42 -25.40
N ILE A 72 7.75 -14.92 -24.47
CA ILE A 72 7.40 -16.04 -23.59
C ILE A 72 6.24 -15.64 -22.68
N ILE A 73 6.30 -14.48 -22.03
CA ILE A 73 5.21 -14.00 -21.17
C ILE A 73 3.92 -13.77 -21.97
N ALA A 74 3.99 -13.25 -23.19
CA ALA A 74 2.81 -13.04 -24.03
C ALA A 74 2.16 -14.37 -24.48
N THR A 75 2.95 -15.43 -24.65
CA THR A 75 2.44 -16.74 -25.10
C THR A 75 2.00 -17.63 -23.94
N ARG A 76 2.69 -17.60 -22.80
CA ARG A 76 2.41 -18.46 -21.63
C ARG A 76 1.46 -17.82 -20.62
N ALA A 77 1.58 -16.52 -20.39
CA ALA A 77 0.76 -15.80 -19.42
C ALA A 77 -0.32 -14.91 -20.09
N HIS A 78 -0.32 -14.82 -21.43
CA HIS A 78 -1.22 -13.93 -22.20
C HIS A 78 -1.13 -12.44 -21.79
N LEU A 79 0.02 -12.03 -21.24
CA LEU A 79 0.26 -10.65 -20.81
C LEU A 79 1.09 -9.89 -21.84
N LYS A 80 0.60 -8.72 -22.26
CA LYS A 80 1.34 -7.81 -23.15
C LYS A 80 2.18 -6.83 -22.32
N LEU A 81 3.51 -6.94 -22.42
CA LEU A 81 4.44 -6.04 -21.75
C LEU A 81 4.97 -4.96 -22.69
N ASN A 82 5.31 -3.81 -22.11
CA ASN A 82 5.98 -2.74 -22.84
C ASN A 82 7.51 -2.93 -22.82
N THR A 83 8.06 -3.37 -23.95
CA THR A 83 9.50 -3.65 -24.12
C THR A 83 10.40 -2.44 -23.85
N LYS A 84 9.96 -1.22 -24.21
CA LYS A 84 10.74 0.00 -23.97
C LYS A 84 10.85 0.31 -22.47
N LYS A 85 9.75 0.18 -21.73
CA LYS A 85 9.74 0.40 -20.28
C LYS A 85 10.55 -0.65 -19.53
N LEU A 86 10.48 -1.91 -19.97
CA LEU A 86 11.28 -2.98 -19.38
C LEU A 86 12.78 -2.76 -19.62
N TYR A 87 13.16 -2.28 -20.82
CA TYR A 87 14.54 -1.95 -21.18
C TYR A 87 15.11 -0.73 -20.44
N GLN A 88 14.27 0.26 -20.09
CA GLN A 88 14.69 1.42 -19.29
C GLN A 88 15.26 1.02 -17.92
N ALA A 89 14.87 -0.15 -17.41
CA ALA A 89 15.40 -0.78 -16.21
C ALA A 89 15.38 0.09 -14.93
N ASP A 90 14.48 1.07 -14.87
CA ASP A 90 14.26 1.97 -13.74
C ASP A 90 12.86 1.72 -13.13
N GLY A 91 12.31 2.70 -12.42
CA GLY A 91 10.95 2.61 -11.87
C GLY A 91 9.83 2.38 -12.89
N TYR A 92 10.04 2.57 -14.20
CA TYR A 92 9.06 2.20 -15.23
C TYR A 92 9.10 0.71 -15.55
N ALA A 93 10.26 0.07 -15.45
CA ALA A 93 10.39 -1.39 -15.61
C ALA A 93 9.62 -2.12 -14.50
N VAL A 94 9.67 -1.59 -13.27
CA VAL A 94 8.94 -2.13 -12.10
C VAL A 94 7.44 -2.26 -12.39
N LYS A 95 6.83 -1.29 -13.09
CA LYS A 95 5.40 -1.37 -13.45
C LYS A 95 5.09 -2.51 -14.41
N GLU A 96 6.02 -2.86 -15.30
CA GLU A 96 5.85 -3.98 -16.21
C GLU A 96 6.13 -5.31 -15.50
N ILE A 97 7.13 -5.37 -14.60
CA ILE A 97 7.40 -6.53 -13.75
C ILE A 97 6.20 -6.84 -12.85
N LEU A 98 5.57 -5.82 -12.27
CA LEU A 98 4.39 -5.96 -11.43
C LEU A 98 3.23 -6.67 -12.14
N LYS A 99 3.04 -6.42 -13.44
CA LYS A 99 1.99 -7.12 -14.23
C LYS A 99 2.22 -8.63 -14.28
N VAL A 100 3.48 -9.07 -14.25
CA VAL A 100 3.88 -10.48 -14.36
C VAL A 100 3.86 -11.17 -13.01
N ILE A 101 4.30 -10.50 -11.94
CA ILE A 101 4.39 -11.09 -10.60
C ILE A 101 3.03 -11.08 -9.87
N THR A 102 2.16 -10.09 -10.12
CA THR A 102 0.88 -9.96 -9.41
C THR A 102 -0.03 -11.18 -9.59
N PRO A 103 -0.21 -11.76 -10.81
CA PRO A 103 -1.02 -12.97 -10.96
C PRO A 103 -0.45 -14.17 -10.21
N LEU A 104 0.89 -14.34 -10.18
CA LEU A 104 1.54 -15.40 -9.42
C LEU A 104 1.33 -15.22 -7.92
N TYR A 105 1.51 -13.99 -7.44
CA TYR A 105 1.27 -13.63 -6.05
C TYR A 105 -0.17 -13.90 -5.63
N LYS A 106 -1.15 -13.48 -6.45
CA LYS A 106 -2.56 -13.76 -6.21
C LYS A 106 -2.86 -15.25 -6.22
N ALA A 107 -2.37 -16.01 -7.19
CA ALA A 107 -2.59 -17.46 -7.21
C ALA A 107 -2.01 -18.16 -5.96
N LEU A 108 -0.84 -17.73 -5.48
CA LEU A 108 -0.26 -18.23 -4.25
C LEU A 108 -1.11 -17.82 -3.03
N ARG A 109 -1.51 -16.54 -2.94
CA ARG A 109 -2.37 -16.04 -1.87
C ARG A 109 -3.76 -16.65 -1.89
N ASP A 110 -4.36 -16.95 -3.04
CA ASP A 110 -5.65 -17.64 -3.13
C ASP A 110 -5.56 -19.11 -2.69
N THR A 111 -4.35 -19.67 -2.74
CA THR A 111 -4.04 -21.01 -2.20
C THR A 111 -3.80 -20.95 -0.68
N GLU A 112 -3.17 -19.88 -0.17
CA GLU A 112 -2.89 -19.65 1.26
C GLU A 112 -4.10 -19.08 2.04
N ASN A 113 -4.89 -18.19 1.44
CA ASN A 113 -6.02 -17.46 2.04
C ASN A 113 -7.36 -18.17 1.85
N LYS A 114 -7.37 -19.45 1.44
CA LYS A 114 -8.55 -20.30 1.60
C LYS A 114 -8.91 -20.56 3.06
N GLU A 115 -8.11 -20.08 4.02
CA GLU A 115 -8.37 -20.22 5.45
C GLU A 115 -8.70 -18.92 6.20
N LEU A 116 -8.54 -17.72 5.64
CA LEU A 116 -8.87 -16.48 6.37
C LEU A 116 -9.36 -15.38 5.41
N ASP A 117 -10.68 -15.12 5.46
CA ASP A 117 -11.33 -13.90 5.00
C ASP A 117 -10.66 -12.69 5.68
N ASP A 118 -10.32 -11.65 4.91
CA ASP A 118 -10.29 -10.27 5.42
C ASP A 118 -10.48 -9.27 4.25
N GLU A 119 -11.53 -8.46 4.39
CA GLU A 119 -12.22 -7.68 3.34
C GLU A 119 -11.56 -6.34 2.95
N ASP A 120 -10.40 -5.97 3.50
CA ASP A 120 -9.99 -4.55 3.49
C ASP A 120 -9.03 -4.10 2.37
N ASP A 121 -8.39 -5.01 1.61
CA ASP A 121 -7.47 -4.65 0.50
C ASP A 121 -8.10 -4.77 -0.91
N ILE A 122 -9.37 -5.16 -0.97
CA ILE A 122 -10.13 -5.39 -2.21
C ILE A 122 -10.56 -4.06 -2.86
N ASP A 123 -10.80 -2.98 -2.09
CA ASP A 123 -11.47 -1.76 -2.58
C ASP A 123 -10.67 -1.00 -3.66
N ASN A 124 -9.35 -0.86 -3.57
CA ASN A 124 -8.60 -0.10 -4.57
C ASN A 124 -8.32 -0.89 -5.87
N SER A 125 -8.15 -2.20 -5.79
CA SER A 125 -8.01 -3.06 -6.98
C SER A 125 -9.35 -3.26 -7.67
N TYR A 126 -10.45 -3.39 -6.92
CA TYR A 126 -11.79 -3.41 -7.49
C TYR A 126 -12.14 -2.05 -8.10
N ARG A 127 -11.80 -0.90 -7.52
CA ARG A 127 -12.12 0.39 -8.14
C ARG A 127 -11.47 0.63 -9.50
N TYR A 128 -10.25 0.14 -9.73
CA TYR A 128 -9.61 0.23 -11.05
C TYR A 128 -10.13 -0.82 -12.05
N ALA A 129 -10.32 -2.08 -11.63
CA ALA A 129 -10.91 -3.12 -12.45
C ALA A 129 -12.37 -2.80 -12.80
N MET A 130 -13.15 -2.35 -11.82
CA MET A 130 -14.54 -1.93 -11.97
C MET A 130 -14.65 -0.67 -12.83
N ASN A 131 -13.69 0.26 -12.81
CA ASN A 131 -13.74 1.40 -13.75
C ASN A 131 -13.45 0.99 -15.20
N ASP A 132 -12.54 0.04 -15.43
CA ASP A 132 -12.29 -0.53 -16.76
C ASP A 132 -13.51 -1.34 -17.23
N ASP A 133 -14.06 -2.19 -16.36
CA ASP A 133 -15.29 -2.96 -16.59
C ASP A 133 -16.52 -2.06 -16.77
N ILE A 134 -16.65 -0.94 -16.03
CA ILE A 134 -17.73 0.03 -16.21
C ILE A 134 -17.57 0.74 -17.55
N SER A 135 -16.34 1.07 -17.96
CA SER A 135 -16.09 1.71 -19.26
C SER A 135 -16.42 0.77 -20.42
N THR A 136 -15.97 -0.49 -20.33
CA THR A 136 -16.28 -1.53 -21.32
C THR A 136 -17.75 -1.90 -21.31
N LEU A 137 -18.42 -1.94 -20.16
CA LEU A 137 -19.86 -2.16 -20.03
C LEU A 137 -20.67 -1.00 -20.59
N LYS A 138 -20.23 0.26 -20.40
CA LYS A 138 -20.84 1.43 -21.06
C LYS A 138 -20.71 1.33 -22.56
N SER A 139 -19.52 1.01 -23.07
CA SER A 139 -19.31 0.78 -24.50
C SER A 139 -20.15 -0.38 -25.02
N ALA A 140 -20.24 -1.49 -24.29
CA ALA A 140 -21.05 -2.66 -24.66
C ALA A 140 -22.55 -2.34 -24.68
N ARG A 141 -23.07 -1.58 -23.69
CA ARG A 141 -24.45 -1.09 -23.68
C ARG A 141 -24.72 -0.16 -24.85
N GLN A 142 -23.79 0.74 -25.17
CA GLN A 142 -23.90 1.63 -26.32
C GLN A 142 -23.88 0.86 -27.63
N LEU A 143 -23.05 -0.19 -27.73
CA LEU A 143 -23.01 -1.09 -28.89
C LEU A 143 -24.32 -1.86 -29.01
N CYS A 144 -24.85 -2.41 -27.92
CA CYS A 144 -26.14 -3.11 -27.91
C CYS A 144 -27.28 -2.20 -28.36
N SER A 145 -27.32 -0.96 -27.85
CA SER A 145 -28.29 0.05 -28.30
C SER A 145 -28.17 0.33 -29.80
N THR A 146 -26.93 0.46 -30.30
CA THR A 146 -26.66 0.66 -31.72
C THR A 146 -27.08 -0.55 -32.55
N ILE A 147 -26.81 -1.78 -32.09
CA ILE A 147 -27.21 -3.02 -32.76
C ILE A 147 -28.73 -3.11 -32.82
N THR A 148 -29.43 -2.83 -31.72
CA THR A 148 -30.90 -2.83 -31.69
C THR A 148 -31.46 -1.76 -32.63
N GLN A 149 -30.88 -0.56 -32.64
CA GLN A 149 -31.29 0.51 -33.56
C GLN A 149 -31.03 0.15 -35.03
N LYS A 150 -29.88 -0.45 -35.33
CA LYS A 150 -29.55 -0.93 -36.68
C LYS A 150 -30.44 -2.09 -37.09
N GLY A 151 -30.77 -2.99 -36.18
CA GLY A 151 -31.70 -4.10 -36.40
C GLY A 151 -33.12 -3.60 -36.68
N ALA A 152 -33.60 -2.62 -35.91
CA ALA A 152 -34.89 -1.97 -36.14
C ALA A 152 -34.93 -1.26 -37.49
N ASN A 153 -33.89 -0.47 -37.82
CA ASN A 153 -33.78 0.18 -39.12
C ASN A 153 -33.73 -0.84 -40.27
N LEU A 154 -32.99 -1.94 -40.11
CA LEU A 154 -32.89 -2.99 -41.12
C LEU A 154 -34.25 -3.68 -41.31
N HIS A 155 -34.95 -4.00 -40.24
CA HIS A 155 -36.29 -4.60 -40.30
C HIS A 155 -37.28 -3.67 -41.02
N GLU A 156 -37.25 -2.37 -40.72
CA GLU A 156 -38.09 -1.38 -41.40
C GLU A 156 -37.74 -1.28 -42.90
N LEU A 157 -36.44 -1.22 -43.24
CA LEU A 157 -35.98 -1.15 -44.63
C LEU A 157 -36.33 -2.42 -45.42
N LEU A 158 -36.18 -3.60 -44.81
CA LEU A 158 -36.58 -4.87 -45.41
C LEU A 158 -38.10 -4.98 -45.57
N GLY A 159 -38.88 -4.45 -44.63
CA GLY A 159 -40.34 -4.38 -44.75
C GLY A 159 -40.79 -3.54 -45.95
N LYS A 160 -40.03 -2.48 -46.28
CA LYS A 160 -40.25 -1.60 -47.44
C LYS A 160 -39.66 -2.13 -48.75
N GLU A 161 -38.98 -3.27 -48.73
CA GLU A 161 -38.23 -3.77 -49.90
C GLU A 161 -39.16 -4.18 -51.05
N LEU A 162 -40.36 -4.70 -50.77
CA LEU A 162 -41.31 -5.05 -51.83
C LEU A 162 -41.79 -3.80 -52.57
N ASP A 163 -42.21 -2.76 -51.83
CA ASP A 163 -42.61 -1.47 -52.41
C ASP A 163 -41.44 -0.80 -53.16
N ALA A 164 -40.24 -0.81 -52.55
CA ALA A 164 -39.05 -0.25 -53.18
C ALA A 164 -38.62 -1.03 -54.42
N ARG A 165 -38.84 -2.35 -54.45
CA ARG A 165 -38.56 -3.21 -55.60
C ARG A 165 -39.55 -2.96 -56.74
N GLU A 166 -40.84 -2.82 -56.44
CA GLU A 166 -41.85 -2.44 -57.44
C GLU A 166 -41.55 -1.06 -58.01
N ALA A 167 -41.32 -0.06 -57.16
CA ALA A 167 -40.93 1.29 -57.59
C ALA A 167 -39.63 1.28 -58.42
N ARG A 168 -38.63 0.48 -58.04
CA ARG A 168 -37.39 0.32 -58.84
C ARG A 168 -37.66 -0.30 -60.21
N GLN A 169 -38.49 -1.35 -60.29
CA GLN A 169 -38.83 -1.97 -61.56
C GLN A 169 -39.65 -1.02 -62.44
N GLU A 170 -40.57 -0.27 -61.86
CA GLU A 170 -41.34 0.76 -62.56
C GLU A 170 -40.41 1.84 -63.14
N VAL A 171 -39.48 2.36 -62.34
CA VAL A 171 -38.48 3.36 -62.79
C VAL A 171 -37.49 2.77 -63.81
N MET A 172 -37.06 1.50 -63.67
CA MET A 172 -36.17 0.85 -64.65
C MET A 172 -36.88 0.57 -65.97
N ASN A 173 -38.17 0.25 -65.94
CA ASN A 173 -38.98 0.04 -67.14
C ASN A 173 -39.37 1.36 -67.81
N ARG A 174 -39.34 2.47 -67.06
CA ARG A 174 -39.49 3.82 -67.58
C ARG A 174 -38.20 4.25 -68.28
N GLY A 175 -38.29 4.62 -69.55
CA GLY A 175 -37.14 5.18 -70.27
C GLY A 175 -36.63 6.44 -69.56
N MET A 176 -35.31 6.61 -69.45
CA MET A 176 -34.73 7.82 -68.85
C MET A 176 -35.05 9.04 -69.74
N GLU A 177 -35.99 9.86 -69.30
CA GLU A 177 -36.31 11.13 -69.93
C GLU A 177 -35.23 12.17 -69.61
N LEU A 178 -34.61 12.73 -70.66
CA LEU A 178 -33.51 13.70 -70.52
C LEU A 178 -33.91 14.93 -69.68
N SER A 179 -35.20 15.30 -69.70
CA SER A 179 -35.74 16.42 -68.92
C SER A 179 -35.72 16.15 -67.41
N GLU A 180 -36.15 14.96 -66.99
CA GLU A 180 -36.19 14.56 -65.57
C GLU A 180 -34.76 14.42 -65.02
N VAL A 181 -33.84 13.85 -65.80
CA VAL A 181 -32.41 13.77 -65.43
C VAL A 181 -31.81 15.17 -65.24
N LYS A 182 -32.12 16.11 -66.13
CA LYS A 182 -31.65 17.50 -66.02
C LYS A 182 -32.20 18.22 -64.80
N GLU A 183 -33.45 17.96 -64.45
CA GLU A 183 -34.09 18.51 -63.24
C GLU A 183 -33.48 17.91 -61.97
N GLY A 184 -33.31 16.59 -61.91
CA GLY A 184 -32.64 15.91 -60.80
C GLY A 184 -31.18 16.38 -60.59
N ILE A 185 -30.43 16.63 -61.68
CA ILE A 185 -29.09 17.22 -61.59
C ILE A 185 -29.13 18.63 -61.00
N ARG A 186 -30.10 19.46 -61.42
CA ARG A 186 -30.28 20.81 -60.85
C ARG A 186 -30.64 20.75 -59.38
N GLU A 187 -31.53 19.84 -58.98
CA GLU A 187 -31.88 19.65 -57.58
C GLU A 187 -30.68 19.21 -56.75
N ALA A 188 -29.91 18.22 -57.24
CA ALA A 188 -28.68 17.78 -56.60
C ALA A 188 -27.65 18.92 -56.49
N GLU A 189 -27.51 19.75 -57.53
CA GLU A 189 -26.66 20.95 -57.51
C GLU A 189 -27.12 21.95 -56.43
N THR A 190 -28.42 22.21 -56.32
CA THR A 190 -28.95 23.10 -55.28
C THR A 190 -28.78 22.51 -53.88
N ALA A 191 -28.94 21.21 -53.70
CA ALA A 191 -28.72 20.53 -52.43
C ALA A 191 -27.24 20.60 -52.02
N ALA A 192 -26.32 20.35 -52.95
CA ALA A 192 -24.89 20.49 -52.72
C ALA A 192 -24.51 21.93 -52.34
N LYS A 193 -25.09 22.94 -53.00
CA LYS A 193 -24.89 24.35 -52.63
C LYS A 193 -25.40 24.68 -51.22
N ARG A 194 -26.56 24.12 -50.81
CA ARG A 194 -27.08 24.31 -49.44
C ARG A 194 -26.14 23.70 -48.41
N GLU A 195 -25.65 22.49 -48.65
CA GLU A 195 -24.68 21.85 -47.76
C GLU A 195 -23.37 22.66 -47.70
N LEU A 196 -22.89 23.20 -48.82
CA LEU A 196 -21.70 24.05 -48.85
C LEU A 196 -21.88 25.30 -47.97
N ILE A 197 -23.03 25.98 -48.07
CA ILE A 197 -23.34 27.14 -47.21
C ILE A 197 -23.39 26.75 -45.74
N LYS A 198 -23.97 25.59 -45.42
CA LYS A 198 -24.03 25.07 -44.05
C LYS A 198 -22.63 24.80 -43.49
N TYR A 199 -21.75 24.16 -44.27
CA TYR A 199 -20.36 23.92 -43.86
C TYR A 199 -19.57 25.22 -43.74
N GLN A 200 -19.77 26.20 -44.62
CA GLN A 200 -19.16 27.53 -44.47
C GLN A 200 -19.56 28.21 -43.16
N LYS A 201 -20.85 28.15 -42.78
CA LYS A 201 -21.31 28.67 -41.48
C LYS A 201 -20.67 27.94 -40.30
N LEU A 202 -20.58 26.62 -40.37
CA LEU A 202 -19.96 25.81 -39.32
C LEU A 202 -18.47 26.15 -39.16
N ILE A 203 -17.75 26.32 -40.27
CA ILE A 203 -16.35 26.76 -40.27
C ILE A 203 -16.22 28.15 -39.62
N GLY A 204 -17.11 29.09 -39.96
CA GLY A 204 -17.13 30.41 -39.33
C GLY A 204 -17.35 30.34 -37.82
N ASN A 205 -18.25 29.49 -37.34
CA ASN A 205 -18.47 29.29 -35.90
C ASN A 205 -17.24 28.70 -35.21
N VAL A 206 -16.59 27.71 -35.83
CA VAL A 206 -15.36 27.12 -35.29
C VAL A 206 -14.25 28.15 -35.19
N GLN A 207 -14.10 29.03 -36.20
CA GLN A 207 -13.13 30.13 -36.15
C GLN A 207 -13.42 31.10 -35.00
N THR A 208 -14.69 31.44 -34.76
CA THR A 208 -15.04 32.30 -33.61
C THR A 208 -14.75 31.63 -32.27
N ASP A 209 -14.99 30.31 -32.18
CA ASP A 209 -14.72 29.53 -30.97
C ASP A 209 -13.20 29.41 -30.72
N GLU A 210 -12.41 29.23 -31.79
CA GLU A 210 -10.94 29.18 -31.74
C GLU A 210 -10.36 30.48 -31.16
N VAL A 211 -10.76 31.63 -31.70
CA VAL A 211 -10.33 32.94 -31.20
C VAL A 211 -10.74 33.14 -29.73
N ALA A 212 -11.98 32.75 -29.37
CA ALA A 212 -12.44 32.87 -27.99
C ALA A 212 -11.68 31.95 -27.01
N LEU A 213 -11.24 30.77 -27.46
CA LEU A 213 -10.40 29.86 -26.68
C LEU A 213 -8.97 30.40 -26.54
N ASP A 214 -8.39 30.95 -27.60
CA ASP A 214 -7.07 31.56 -27.55
C ASP A 214 -7.01 32.73 -26.56
N GLU A 215 -8.03 33.59 -26.54
CA GLU A 215 -8.14 34.65 -25.54
C GLU A 215 -8.22 34.11 -24.10
N LYS A 216 -8.96 33.02 -23.88
CA LYS A 216 -9.04 32.37 -22.56
C LYS A 216 -7.69 31.77 -22.18
N ILE A 217 -7.00 31.12 -23.11
CA ILE A 217 -5.67 30.54 -22.89
C ILE A 217 -4.69 31.65 -22.51
N ALA A 218 -4.66 32.77 -23.25
CA ALA A 218 -3.80 33.91 -22.95
C ALA A 218 -4.04 34.46 -21.54
N LYS A 219 -5.31 34.68 -21.16
CA LYS A 219 -5.68 35.12 -19.79
C LYS A 219 -5.20 34.14 -18.71
N ARG A 220 -5.32 32.83 -18.95
CA ARG A 220 -4.84 31.80 -18.01
C ARG A 220 -3.32 31.78 -17.90
N PHE A 221 -2.60 32.01 -18.99
CA PHE A 221 -1.14 32.15 -18.94
C PHE A 221 -0.71 33.35 -18.09
N GLU A 222 -1.35 34.50 -18.25
CA GLU A 222 -1.05 35.68 -17.41
C GLU A 222 -1.37 35.45 -15.93
N GLU A 223 -2.50 34.80 -15.61
CA GLU A 223 -2.83 34.40 -14.24
C GLU A 223 -1.79 33.46 -13.65
N LYS A 224 -1.39 32.43 -14.41
CA LYS A 224 -0.35 31.49 -14.00
C LYS A 224 0.97 32.20 -13.69
N ASP A 225 1.41 33.09 -14.57
CA ASP A 225 2.65 33.84 -14.37
C ASP A 225 2.58 34.76 -13.14
N ARG A 226 1.43 35.42 -12.91
CA ARG A 226 1.21 36.21 -11.69
C ARG A 226 1.29 35.35 -10.43
N HIS A 227 0.64 34.18 -10.42
CA HIS A 227 0.69 33.26 -9.30
C HIS A 227 2.08 32.68 -9.07
N GLN A 228 2.81 32.37 -10.15
CA GLN A 228 4.18 31.88 -10.06
C GLN A 228 5.09 32.93 -9.43
N ARG A 229 5.03 34.19 -9.88
CA ARG A 229 5.79 35.30 -9.27
C ARG A 229 5.44 35.50 -7.80
N ARG A 230 4.15 35.40 -7.44
CA ARG A 230 3.71 35.48 -6.04
C ARG A 230 4.25 34.33 -5.20
N LEU A 231 4.27 33.12 -5.74
CA LEU A 231 4.83 31.95 -5.07
C LEU A 231 6.33 32.12 -4.86
N ASP A 232 7.06 32.57 -5.87
CA ASP A 232 8.52 32.79 -5.77
C ASP A 232 8.85 33.87 -4.74
N MET A 233 8.06 34.94 -4.68
CA MET A 233 8.16 35.96 -3.63
C MET A 233 7.84 35.38 -2.24
N LEU A 234 6.81 34.54 -2.12
CA LEU A 234 6.46 33.93 -0.84
C LEU A 234 7.53 32.94 -0.35
N LYS A 235 8.19 32.23 -1.28
CA LYS A 235 9.31 31.34 -0.98
C LYS A 235 10.58 32.08 -0.57
N SER A 236 10.82 33.28 -1.11
CA SER A 236 11.99 34.08 -0.76
C SER A 236 11.83 34.81 0.58
N VAL A 237 10.61 35.09 1.00
CA VAL A 237 10.33 35.73 2.28
C VAL A 237 10.36 34.70 3.41
N ARG A 238 11.29 34.89 4.34
CA ARG A 238 11.34 34.12 5.60
C ARG A 238 10.12 34.49 6.46
N PRO A 239 9.33 33.52 6.95
CA PRO A 239 8.20 33.80 7.83
C PRO A 239 8.65 34.50 9.12
N SER A 240 7.88 35.49 9.59
CA SER A 240 8.24 36.29 10.77
C SER A 240 8.37 35.46 12.05
N PHE A 241 7.53 34.43 12.20
CA PHE A 241 7.52 33.52 13.35
C PHE A 241 8.66 32.49 13.32
N MET A 242 9.42 32.39 12.22
CA MET A 242 10.49 31.40 12.09
C MET A 242 11.63 31.66 13.10
N ASN A 243 11.91 32.93 13.39
CA ASN A 243 12.91 33.31 14.38
C ASN A 243 12.49 32.88 15.79
N ASP A 244 11.22 33.07 16.13
CA ASP A 244 10.68 32.66 17.43
C ASP A 244 10.68 31.14 17.56
N PHE A 245 10.33 30.41 16.49
CA PHE A 245 10.39 28.95 16.44
C PHE A 245 11.82 28.43 16.73
N GLU A 246 12.82 28.93 16.01
CA GLU A 246 14.22 28.52 16.21
C GLU A 246 14.71 28.85 17.63
N LYS A 247 14.29 30.00 18.18
CA LYS A 247 14.59 30.36 19.56
C LYS A 247 14.00 29.34 20.54
N TYR A 248 12.73 28.99 20.41
CA TYR A 248 12.09 28.01 21.28
C TYR A 248 12.65 26.60 21.10
N GLU A 249 13.09 26.24 19.89
CA GLU A 249 13.74 24.94 19.63
C GLU A 249 15.09 24.82 20.36
N ILE A 250 15.87 25.91 20.40
CA ILE A 250 17.11 25.97 21.19
C ILE A 250 16.78 25.85 22.68
N GLU A 251 15.83 26.65 23.18
CA GLU A 251 15.41 26.61 24.59
C GLU A 251 14.91 25.22 25.00
N LEU A 252 14.13 24.55 24.13
CA LEU A 252 13.63 23.20 24.37
C LEU A 252 14.77 22.18 24.47
N ASN A 253 15.76 22.27 23.60
CA ASN A 253 16.93 21.37 23.63
C ASN A 253 17.76 21.55 24.91
N GLU A 254 17.96 22.80 25.35
CA GLU A 254 18.64 23.10 26.60
C GLU A 254 17.85 22.59 27.81
N LEU A 255 16.53 22.80 27.84
CA LEU A 255 15.64 22.29 28.87
C LEU A 255 15.64 20.77 28.93
N TYR A 256 15.57 20.09 27.78
CA TYR A 256 15.61 18.64 27.70
C TYR A 256 16.94 18.08 28.19
N SER A 257 18.07 18.69 27.80
CA SER A 257 19.39 18.29 28.27
C SER A 257 19.51 18.42 29.80
N ASN A 258 19.00 19.52 30.35
CA ASN A 258 18.94 19.73 31.79
C ASN A 258 18.02 18.73 32.49
N TYR A 259 16.86 18.43 31.91
CA TYR A 259 15.92 17.44 32.43
C TYR A 259 16.57 16.06 32.51
N VAL A 260 17.21 15.59 31.44
CA VAL A 260 17.89 14.28 31.41
C VAL A 260 18.98 14.19 32.47
N LEU A 261 19.75 15.26 32.64
CA LEU A 261 20.80 15.32 33.67
C LEU A 261 20.20 15.24 35.08
N LYS A 262 19.16 16.04 35.37
CA LYS A 262 18.46 16.00 36.66
C LYS A 262 17.82 14.66 36.93
N PHE A 263 17.16 14.07 35.92
CA PHE A 263 16.57 12.74 36.01
C PHE A 263 17.62 11.69 36.34
N ARG A 264 18.77 11.71 35.65
CA ARG A 264 19.88 10.79 35.92
C ARG A 264 20.41 10.90 37.35
N ILE A 265 20.59 12.13 37.84
CA ILE A 265 21.03 12.39 39.21
C ILE A 265 19.99 11.86 40.20
N LEU A 266 18.72 12.16 39.96
CA LEU A 266 17.61 11.73 40.81
C LEU A 266 17.52 10.21 40.88
N SER A 267 17.53 9.50 39.75
CA SER A 267 17.52 8.03 39.73
C SER A 267 18.73 7.42 40.44
N TYR A 268 19.90 8.06 40.38
CA TYR A 268 21.07 7.61 41.12
C TYR A 268 20.87 7.77 42.63
N LEU A 269 20.38 8.93 43.08
CA LEU A 269 20.11 9.20 44.49
C LEU A 269 19.00 8.31 45.06
N GLU A 270 17.95 8.05 44.29
CA GLU A 270 16.88 7.11 44.66
C GLU A 270 17.43 5.71 44.89
N LYS A 271 18.30 5.23 43.99
CA LYS A 271 18.97 3.94 44.13
C LYS A 271 19.87 3.87 45.36
N GLU A 272 20.63 4.93 45.63
CA GLU A 272 21.51 4.99 46.81
C GLU A 272 20.70 5.02 48.12
N LEU A 273 19.59 5.75 48.13
CA LEU A 273 18.65 5.81 49.24
C LEU A 273 18.00 4.44 49.50
N GLU A 274 17.54 3.77 48.44
CA GLU A 274 16.98 2.41 48.53
C GLU A 274 18.02 1.43 49.07
N GLY A 275 19.27 1.52 48.60
CA GLY A 275 20.39 0.73 49.12
C GLY A 275 20.64 0.97 50.62
N HIS A 276 20.56 2.23 51.06
CA HIS A 276 20.72 2.57 52.47
C HIS A 276 19.58 2.01 53.34
N PHE A 277 18.33 2.09 52.88
CA PHE A 277 17.19 1.47 53.57
C PHE A 277 17.29 -0.06 53.62
N ARG A 278 17.74 -0.71 52.54
CA ARG A 278 18.01 -2.15 52.52
C ARG A 278 19.08 -2.54 53.54
N SER A 279 20.22 -1.85 53.56
CA SER A 279 21.30 -2.12 54.52
C SER A 279 20.87 -1.89 55.97
N GLN A 280 20.07 -0.85 56.25
CA GLN A 280 19.50 -0.66 57.60
C GLN A 280 18.57 -1.81 57.98
N ARG A 281 17.72 -2.26 57.06
CA ARG A 281 16.81 -3.39 57.29
C ARG A 281 17.57 -4.68 57.56
N GLU A 282 18.62 -4.95 56.79
CA GLU A 282 19.52 -6.10 57.01
C GLU A 282 20.20 -6.04 58.38
N LYS A 283 20.73 -4.88 58.80
CA LYS A 283 21.35 -4.73 60.13
C LYS A 283 20.36 -4.98 61.26
N VAL A 284 19.13 -4.47 61.15
CA VAL A 284 18.08 -4.73 62.15
C VAL A 284 17.73 -6.22 62.16
N GLN A 285 17.59 -6.87 61.00
CA GLN A 285 17.35 -8.30 60.90
C GLN A 285 18.50 -9.14 61.46
N GLU A 286 19.76 -8.75 61.23
CA GLU A 286 20.94 -9.40 61.80
C GLU A 286 20.98 -9.29 63.32
N VAL A 287 20.70 -8.11 63.88
CA VAL A 287 20.60 -7.91 65.32
C VAL A 287 19.47 -8.76 65.91
N SER A 288 18.29 -8.76 65.29
CA SER A 288 17.17 -9.63 65.70
C SER A 288 17.51 -11.12 65.60
N ARG A 289 18.25 -11.53 64.56
CA ARG A 289 18.72 -12.91 64.39
C ARG A 289 19.75 -13.30 65.45
N GLN A 290 20.70 -12.43 65.76
CA GLN A 290 21.67 -12.66 66.85
C GLN A 290 20.96 -12.76 68.21
N TYR A 291 19.99 -11.89 68.46
CA TYR A 291 19.15 -11.94 69.67
C TYR A 291 18.41 -13.29 69.76
N MET A 292 17.69 -13.71 68.71
CA MET A 292 17.05 -15.03 68.67
C MET A 292 18.05 -16.18 68.86
N GLN A 293 19.23 -16.13 68.25
CA GLN A 293 20.27 -17.15 68.43
C GLN A 293 20.77 -17.24 69.87
N SER A 294 21.00 -16.09 70.52
CA SER A 294 21.38 -16.05 71.94
C SER A 294 20.27 -16.55 72.86
N MET A 295 19.02 -16.20 72.59
CA MET A 295 17.86 -16.71 73.32
C MET A 295 17.71 -18.22 73.15
N ASN A 296 17.82 -18.75 71.92
CA ASN A 296 17.80 -20.19 71.65
C ASN A 296 18.96 -20.91 72.34
N SER A 297 20.16 -20.32 72.36
CA SER A 297 21.32 -20.90 73.06
C SER A 297 21.09 -20.95 74.57
N GLN A 298 20.51 -19.89 75.16
CA GLN A 298 20.13 -19.87 76.57
C GLN A 298 19.03 -20.88 76.91
N ILE A 299 18.02 -21.04 76.04
CA ILE A 299 16.98 -22.07 76.20
C ILE A 299 17.62 -23.46 76.13
N THR A 300 18.51 -23.71 75.17
CA THR A 300 19.22 -24.99 75.04
C THR A 300 20.10 -25.28 76.26
N GLU A 301 20.78 -24.26 76.81
CA GLU A 301 21.55 -24.37 78.05
C GLU A 301 20.66 -24.59 79.28
N GLN A 302 19.50 -23.93 79.37
CA GLN A 302 18.51 -24.15 80.43
C GLN A 302 17.91 -25.56 80.34
N ASP A 303 17.62 -26.05 79.14
CA ASP A 303 17.14 -27.41 78.90
C ASP A 303 18.22 -28.45 79.26
N GLN A 304 19.49 -28.20 78.94
CA GLN A 304 20.60 -29.04 79.38
C GLN A 304 20.80 -29.00 80.90
N GLN A 305 20.60 -27.85 81.55
CA GLN A 305 20.66 -27.73 83.01
C GLN A 305 19.45 -28.39 83.70
N ARG A 306 18.25 -28.31 83.12
CA ARG A 306 17.08 -29.08 83.57
C ARG A 306 17.32 -30.57 83.40
N PHE A 307 17.84 -31.01 82.25
CA PHE A 307 18.21 -32.40 81.99
C PHE A 307 19.28 -32.90 82.98
N ASN A 308 20.31 -32.10 83.28
CA ASN A 308 21.32 -32.42 84.28
C ASN A 308 20.77 -32.42 85.72
N ARG A 309 19.83 -31.52 86.05
CA ARG A 309 19.16 -31.52 87.36
C ARG A 309 18.20 -32.71 87.51
N GLN A 310 17.70 -33.24 86.40
CA GLN A 310 16.83 -34.43 86.37
C GLN A 310 17.61 -35.76 86.47
N LEU A 311 18.95 -35.73 86.42
CA LEU A 311 19.83 -36.90 86.57
C LEU A 311 20.38 -37.09 88.00
N GLN A 312 19.93 -36.30 88.98
CA GLN A 312 20.49 -36.30 90.33
C GLN A 312 19.45 -36.14 91.47
N ASP A 313 18.32 -36.84 91.44
CA ASP A 313 17.68 -37.49 92.61
C ASP A 313 16.44 -38.31 92.17
N PRO A 314 16.27 -39.59 92.59
CA PRO A 314 15.13 -40.41 92.23
C PRO A 314 14.08 -40.49 93.36
N ASN A 315 12.97 -39.74 93.25
CA ASN A 315 11.61 -40.25 93.48
C ASN A 315 10.51 -39.19 93.31
N ASP A 316 9.37 -39.68 92.83
CA ASP A 316 8.01 -39.11 92.76
C ASP A 316 7.75 -38.06 91.67
N GLU A 317 6.69 -38.13 90.87
CA GLU A 317 5.67 -39.15 90.59
C GLU A 317 4.97 -38.68 89.31
N ILE A 318 4.35 -39.61 88.58
CA ILE A 318 3.68 -39.37 87.30
C ILE A 318 2.47 -38.43 87.49
N GLY A 319 2.46 -37.31 86.76
CA GLY A 319 1.29 -36.45 86.54
C GLY A 319 0.96 -36.37 85.06
N VAL A 320 0.06 -37.25 84.62
CA VAL A 320 -0.52 -37.31 83.27
C VAL A 320 -1.52 -36.16 83.05
N ARG A 321 -1.71 -35.80 81.76
CA ARG A 321 -2.86 -35.10 81.13
C ARG A 321 -2.84 -33.56 81.19
N SER A 322 -3.29 -32.81 80.19
CA SER A 322 -3.91 -33.10 78.88
C SER A 322 -4.00 -31.76 78.13
N ASP A 323 -3.89 -31.81 76.80
CA ASP A 323 -4.72 -31.14 75.79
C ASP A 323 -5.47 -29.85 76.16
N GLU A 324 -5.24 -28.81 75.35
CA GLU A 324 -6.13 -27.72 74.92
C GLU A 324 -5.26 -26.93 73.90
N GLU A 325 -5.35 -27.20 72.58
CA GLU A 325 -6.30 -26.64 71.60
C GLU A 325 -6.55 -25.13 71.79
N GLU A 326 -6.04 -24.34 70.84
CA GLU A 326 -6.40 -22.96 70.40
C GLU A 326 -5.31 -22.62 69.34
N ASP A 327 -5.47 -22.95 68.05
CA ASP A 327 -6.36 -22.31 67.06
C ASP A 327 -6.52 -20.80 67.30
N ASP A 328 -5.97 -20.02 66.36
CA ASP A 328 -6.41 -18.71 65.85
C ASP A 328 -5.31 -18.23 64.89
N GLU A 329 -5.45 -18.53 63.59
CA GLU A 329 -6.00 -17.61 62.57
C GLU A 329 -5.08 -16.40 62.34
N GLU A 330 -4.28 -16.45 61.26
CA GLU A 330 -4.55 -15.70 60.02
C GLU A 330 -4.71 -14.20 60.26
N GLU A 331 -3.74 -13.43 59.77
CA GLU A 331 -4.04 -12.18 59.05
C GLU A 331 -2.92 -11.95 58.02
N GLU A 332 -3.19 -12.44 56.82
CA GLU A 332 -2.74 -11.81 55.58
C GLU A 332 -3.30 -10.38 55.56
N GLU A 333 -2.44 -9.38 55.43
CA GLU A 333 -2.83 -8.13 54.77
C GLU A 333 -2.08 -8.07 53.44
N GLU A 334 -2.72 -8.66 52.42
CA GLU A 334 -2.83 -7.96 51.13
C GLU A 334 -3.72 -6.74 51.35
N ASP A 335 -3.26 -5.59 50.88
CA ASP A 335 -4.09 -4.52 50.30
C ASP A 335 -3.09 -3.53 49.68
N GLU A 336 -2.95 -3.52 48.35
CA GLU A 336 -3.85 -2.95 47.34
C GLU A 336 -3.25 -1.63 46.83
N ASP A 337 -2.87 -1.70 45.55
CA ASP A 337 -3.04 -0.67 44.53
C ASP A 337 -3.42 0.76 44.98
N GLU A 338 -2.55 1.73 44.68
CA GLU A 338 -3.00 3.04 44.23
C GLU A 338 -2.17 3.51 43.01
N GLN A 339 -2.84 3.40 41.86
CA GLN A 339 -2.92 4.27 40.66
C GLN A 339 -1.78 5.23 40.30
#